data_AF-A0A5N3S5W2-F1
#
_entry.id   AF-A0A5N3S5W2-F1
#
_cell.length_a   1.000
_cell.length_b   1.000
_cell.length_c   1.000
_cell.angle_alpha   90.00
_cell.angle_beta   90.00
_cell.angle_gamma   90.00
#
_symmetry.space_group_name_H-M   'P 1'
#
loop_
_entity.id
_entity.type
_entity.pdbx_description
1 polymer ?
#
loop_
_entity_poly.entity_id
_entity_poly.type
_entity_poly.pdbx_seq_one_letter_code
_entity_poly.pdbx_strand_id
1 'polypeptide(L)'
;MLSQAIYWSRRTNASGYFYKTQAEWEDETGMTRRELDTARKKLRDLAILEEKKQGVPCRIFYKINEPNLIEQLRHSSLAECAKQCSTNTPTCAAQKRQTKTEITQRLPETTKNKEHVSIVESCFARLWAAFPTKKSKKNSLAKFKCIVKAQSEPPEVFTNMLCQDVETRVNNRQFGFDKLHLTTYLNQERWNDDYEINHSSTAQSSNTTTGSQANRVEQHNAELLARYGHTAAPSGQPNFAPECGGLDPSEVCGGVRSEVDLQGTTIDLDSSDFHDVGH
;
A
#
# COMPACT_ATOMS: atom_id res chain seq x y z
N MET A 1 -11.95 -16.42 13.99
CA MET A 1 -11.08 -15.43 14.65
C MET A 1 -11.63 -14.95 15.99
N LEU A 2 -12.81 -14.30 16.06
CA LEU A 2 -13.34 -13.74 17.32
C LEU A 2 -13.45 -14.75 18.48
N SER A 3 -13.99 -15.95 18.24
CA SER A 3 -14.10 -17.01 19.24
C SER A 3 -12.75 -17.33 19.90
N GLN A 4 -11.70 -17.39 19.07
CA GLN A 4 -10.35 -17.68 19.52
C GLN A 4 -9.70 -16.48 20.21
N ALA A 5 -10.00 -15.25 19.78
CA ALA A 5 -9.58 -14.06 20.50
C ALA A 5 -10.18 -14.01 21.92
N ILE A 6 -11.45 -14.39 22.10
CA ILE A 6 -12.12 -14.48 23.40
C ILE A 6 -11.47 -15.57 24.27
N TYR A 7 -11.10 -16.69 23.66
CA TYR A 7 -10.39 -17.77 24.35
C TYR A 7 -9.06 -17.28 24.95
N TRP A 8 -8.31 -16.49 24.19
CA TRP A 8 -7.02 -15.93 24.63
C TRP A 8 -7.16 -14.78 25.61
N SER A 9 -8.18 -13.92 25.47
CA SER A 9 -8.40 -12.81 26.42
C SER A 9 -8.66 -13.30 27.84
N ARG A 10 -9.36 -14.44 28.00
CA ARG A 10 -9.63 -15.05 29.31
C ARG A 10 -8.41 -15.71 29.98
N ARG A 11 -7.36 -15.99 29.20
CA ARG A 11 -6.15 -16.70 29.66
C ARG A 11 -4.93 -15.81 29.81
N THR A 12 -5.03 -14.54 29.45
CA THR A 12 -3.90 -13.60 29.48
C THR A 12 -3.95 -12.70 30.71
N ASN A 13 -2.79 -12.10 31.03
CA ASN A 13 -2.55 -11.35 32.27
C ASN A 13 -3.47 -10.11 32.40
N ALA A 14 -3.50 -9.50 33.60
CA ALA A 14 -4.38 -8.41 34.01
C ALA A 14 -4.50 -7.19 33.05
N SER A 15 -3.57 -6.99 32.11
CA SER A 15 -3.65 -5.93 31.09
C SER A 15 -4.65 -6.23 29.96
N GLY A 16 -5.06 -7.49 29.79
CA GLY A 16 -6.01 -7.93 28.77
C GLY A 16 -5.47 -7.91 27.33
N TYR A 17 -4.20 -7.57 27.14
CA TYR A 17 -3.53 -7.61 25.84
C TYR A 17 -2.80 -8.92 25.65
N PHE A 18 -2.99 -9.54 24.48
CA PHE A 18 -2.25 -10.72 24.07
C PHE A 18 -1.61 -10.50 22.70
N TYR A 19 -0.47 -11.14 22.47
CA TYR A 19 0.22 -11.10 21.19
C TYR A 19 -0.02 -12.39 20.43
N LYS A 20 -0.17 -12.28 19.11
CA LYS A 20 -0.24 -13.44 18.24
C LYS A 20 0.20 -13.10 16.82
N THR A 21 1.00 -13.98 16.23
CA THR A 21 1.47 -13.86 14.84
C THR A 21 0.38 -14.25 13.85
N GLN A 22 0.59 -13.85 12.59
CA GLN A 22 -0.29 -14.25 11.50
C GLN A 22 -0.29 -15.78 11.29
N ALA A 23 0.88 -16.44 11.39
CA ALA A 23 0.99 -17.88 11.22
C ALA A 23 0.21 -18.65 12.29
N GLU A 24 0.36 -18.27 13.56
CA GLU A 24 -0.42 -18.90 14.64
C GLU A 24 -1.93 -18.65 14.49
N TRP A 25 -2.34 -17.50 13.93
CA TRP A 25 -3.74 -17.25 13.58
C TRP A 25 -4.24 -18.18 12.48
N GLU A 26 -3.43 -18.41 11.46
CA GLU A 26 -3.73 -19.34 10.36
C GLU A 26 -3.82 -20.78 10.87
N ASP A 27 -2.90 -21.21 11.72
CA ASP A 27 -2.91 -22.55 12.31
C ASP A 27 -4.15 -22.81 13.18
N GLU A 28 -4.57 -21.83 13.98
CA GLU A 28 -5.72 -22.00 14.89
C GLU A 28 -7.08 -21.81 14.22
N THR A 29 -7.17 -20.96 13.19
CA THR A 29 -8.47 -20.60 12.59
C THR A 29 -8.65 -21.10 11.16
N GLY A 30 -7.59 -21.61 10.52
CA GLY A 30 -7.57 -21.98 9.11
C GLY A 30 -7.76 -20.80 8.16
N MET A 31 -7.72 -19.56 8.66
CA MET A 31 -7.98 -18.36 7.86
C MET A 31 -6.70 -17.91 7.16
N THR A 32 -6.80 -17.70 5.84
CA THR A 32 -5.71 -17.12 5.07
C THR A 32 -5.43 -15.68 5.52
N ARG A 33 -4.24 -15.15 5.19
CA ARG A 33 -3.86 -13.75 5.47
C ARG A 33 -4.97 -12.73 5.18
N ARG A 34 -5.60 -12.84 4.00
CA ARG A 34 -6.61 -11.88 3.53
C ARG A 34 -7.92 -11.99 4.31
N GLU A 35 -8.31 -13.20 4.67
CA GLU A 35 -9.50 -13.45 5.48
C GLU A 35 -9.30 -12.96 6.90
N LEU A 36 -8.11 -13.20 7.47
CA LEU A 36 -7.72 -12.65 8.77
C LEU A 36 -7.76 -11.12 8.75
N ASP A 37 -7.18 -10.46 7.75
CA ASP A 37 -7.21 -9.00 7.60
C ASP A 37 -8.65 -8.47 7.50
N THR A 38 -9.51 -9.17 6.75
CA THR A 38 -10.92 -8.82 6.60
C THR A 38 -11.68 -9.00 7.92
N ALA A 39 -11.45 -10.10 8.65
CA ALA A 39 -12.04 -10.35 9.95
C ALA A 39 -11.60 -9.29 10.97
N ARG A 40 -10.30 -8.98 11.03
CA ARG A 40 -9.75 -7.91 11.87
C ARG A 40 -10.36 -6.56 11.56
N LYS A 41 -10.46 -6.21 10.28
CA LYS A 41 -11.10 -4.96 9.84
C LYS A 41 -12.54 -4.88 10.38
N LYS A 42 -13.36 -5.92 10.15
CA LYS A 42 -14.75 -5.95 10.64
C LYS A 42 -14.85 -5.81 12.16
N LEU A 43 -13.96 -6.46 12.91
CA LEU A 43 -13.98 -6.39 14.37
C LEU A 43 -13.52 -5.03 14.91
N ARG A 44 -12.60 -4.35 14.22
CA ARG A 44 -12.22 -2.96 14.53
C ARG A 44 -13.34 -1.98 14.19
N ASP A 45 -14.00 -2.16 13.04
CA ASP A 45 -15.13 -1.32 12.62
C ASP A 45 -16.29 -1.40 13.64
N LEU A 46 -16.49 -2.57 14.26
CA LEU A 46 -17.46 -2.77 15.35
C LEU A 46 -16.93 -2.38 16.74
N ALA A 47 -15.71 -1.85 16.84
CA ALA A 47 -15.02 -1.50 18.09
C ALA A 47 -14.93 -2.65 19.13
N ILE A 48 -15.04 -3.91 18.69
CA ILE A 48 -14.94 -5.11 19.54
C ILE A 48 -13.46 -5.47 19.79
N LEU A 49 -12.59 -5.22 18.82
CA LEU A 49 -11.17 -5.58 18.87
C LEU A 49 -10.31 -4.31 18.85
N GLU A 50 -9.47 -4.15 19.87
CA GLU A 50 -8.41 -3.16 19.92
C GLU A 50 -7.08 -3.75 19.49
N GLU A 51 -6.37 -3.03 18.63
CA GLU A 51 -5.04 -3.40 18.17
C GLU A 51 -4.04 -2.32 18.56
N LYS A 52 -2.97 -2.71 19.24
CA LYS A 52 -1.87 -1.80 19.60
C LYS A 52 -0.57 -2.29 18.99
N LYS A 53 0.12 -1.42 18.28
CA LYS A 53 1.48 -1.67 17.76
C LYS A 53 2.50 -1.25 18.81
N GLN A 54 3.34 -2.18 19.28
CA GLN A 54 4.36 -1.88 20.29
C GLN A 54 5.67 -2.64 20.02
N GLY A 55 6.77 -2.05 20.48
CA GLY A 55 8.11 -2.64 20.49
C GLY A 55 8.87 -2.53 19.18
N VAL A 56 10.09 -3.07 19.21
CA VAL A 56 11.00 -3.24 18.07
C VAL A 56 11.52 -4.68 18.13
N PRO A 57 11.29 -5.53 17.10
CA PRO A 57 10.44 -5.31 15.93
C PRO A 57 8.98 -5.06 16.33
N CYS A 58 8.28 -4.25 15.54
CA CYS A 58 6.91 -3.84 15.82
C CYS A 58 5.94 -5.05 15.81
N ARG A 59 5.36 -5.34 16.97
CA ARG A 59 4.38 -6.43 17.17
C ARG A 59 2.98 -5.87 17.41
N ILE A 60 1.96 -6.61 16.99
CA ILE A 60 0.55 -6.25 17.17
C ILE A 60 0.00 -7.00 18.38
N PHE A 61 -0.42 -6.24 19.39
CA PHE A 61 -1.13 -6.74 20.55
C PHE A 61 -2.63 -6.55 20.36
N TYR A 62 -3.40 -7.55 20.75
CA TYR A 62 -4.86 -7.61 20.62
C TYR A 62 -5.50 -7.55 21.99
N LYS A 63 -6.59 -6.80 22.11
CA LYS A 63 -7.46 -6.79 23.29
C LYS A 63 -8.92 -6.76 22.86
N ILE A 64 -9.76 -7.47 23.60
CA ILE A 64 -11.20 -7.47 23.37
C ILE A 64 -11.87 -6.46 24.27
N ASN A 65 -12.70 -5.63 23.68
CA ASN A 65 -13.61 -4.76 24.40
C ASN A 65 -14.88 -5.54 24.72
N GLU A 66 -14.86 -6.19 25.88
CA GLU A 66 -16.02 -6.91 26.44
C GLU A 66 -17.32 -6.07 26.48
N PRO A 67 -17.33 -4.78 26.91
CA PRO A 67 -18.57 -4.01 26.92
C PRO A 67 -19.15 -3.82 25.52
N ASN A 68 -18.33 -3.47 24.53
CA ASN A 68 -18.76 -3.33 23.14
C ASN A 68 -19.21 -4.67 22.55
N LEU A 69 -18.53 -5.77 22.90
CA LEU A 69 -18.96 -7.10 22.48
C LEU A 69 -20.37 -7.42 23.01
N ILE A 70 -20.64 -7.16 24.29
CA ILE A 70 -21.96 -7.40 24.90
C ILE A 70 -23.02 -6.51 24.25
N GLU A 71 -22.72 -5.24 24.01
CA GLU A 71 -23.62 -4.30 23.33
C GLU A 71 -23.96 -4.78 21.92
N GLN A 72 -22.95 -5.13 21.12
CA GLN A 72 -23.16 -5.66 19.77
C GLN A 72 -23.95 -6.97 19.78
N LEU A 73 -23.70 -7.85 20.75
CA LEU A 73 -24.48 -9.07 20.92
C LEU A 73 -25.94 -8.78 21.28
N ARG A 74 -26.21 -7.81 22.16
CA ARG A 74 -27.58 -7.36 22.51
C ARG A 74 -28.32 -6.82 21.29
N HIS A 75 -27.67 -6.02 20.44
CA HIS A 75 -28.27 -5.51 19.21
C HIS A 75 -28.51 -6.62 18.17
N SER A 76 -27.64 -7.64 18.11
CA SER A 76 -27.82 -8.78 17.20
C SER A 76 -28.89 -9.78 17.65
N SER A 77 -29.13 -9.89 18.96
CA SER A 77 -30.03 -10.87 19.58
C SER A 77 -31.52 -10.67 19.24
N LEU A 78 -31.92 -9.56 18.60
CA LEU A 78 -33.33 -9.23 18.34
C LEU A 78 -33.64 -8.78 16.90
N ALA A 79 -32.70 -8.86 15.96
CA ALA A 79 -32.94 -8.46 14.56
C ALA A 79 -32.40 -9.50 13.56
N GLU A 80 -33.32 -10.28 12.97
CA GLU A 80 -33.12 -11.13 11.78
C GLU A 80 -32.19 -12.37 11.88
N CYS A 81 -32.47 -13.30 12.79
CA CYS A 81 -32.15 -14.72 12.58
C CYS A 81 -33.17 -15.39 11.64
N ALA A 82 -33.32 -14.92 10.39
CA ALA A 82 -34.23 -15.55 9.41
C ALA A 82 -33.79 -15.45 7.95
N LYS A 83 -32.51 -15.18 7.68
CA LYS A 83 -31.94 -15.27 6.32
C LYS A 83 -30.60 -16.01 6.35
N GLN A 84 -30.63 -17.27 6.80
CA GLN A 84 -29.55 -18.21 6.49
C GLN A 84 -29.64 -18.63 5.02
N CYS A 85 -28.93 -17.93 4.14
CA CYS A 85 -28.56 -18.49 2.84
C CYS A 85 -27.33 -19.38 3.02
N SER A 86 -27.55 -20.56 3.60
CA SER A 86 -26.61 -21.68 3.50
C SER A 86 -26.77 -22.31 2.13
N THR A 87 -26.01 -21.86 1.14
CA THR A 87 -25.66 -22.71 0.00
C THR A 87 -24.34 -22.25 -0.55
N ASN A 88 -23.32 -23.09 -0.40
CA ASN A 88 -22.31 -23.38 -1.41
C ASN A 88 -21.54 -24.62 -0.92
N THR A 89 -22.08 -25.80 -1.22
CA THR A 89 -21.27 -27.02 -1.30
C THR A 89 -20.49 -26.96 -2.61
N PRO A 90 -19.19 -27.32 -2.64
CA PRO A 90 -18.47 -27.48 -3.89
C PRO A 90 -18.85 -28.85 -4.46
N THR A 91 -19.42 -28.91 -5.66
CA THR A 91 -19.55 -30.19 -6.37
C THR A 91 -19.17 -30.00 -7.83
N CYS A 92 -18.26 -30.87 -8.24
CA CYS A 92 -17.67 -31.01 -9.55
C CYS A 92 -18.69 -31.52 -10.58
N ALA A 93 -18.44 -31.19 -11.85
CA ALA A 93 -18.94 -31.84 -13.07
C ALA A 93 -20.38 -31.56 -13.57
N ALA A 94 -20.39 -30.91 -14.75
CA ALA A 94 -21.08 -31.31 -15.98
C ALA A 94 -22.63 -31.28 -16.12
N GLN A 95 -23.01 -30.68 -17.27
CA GLN A 95 -24.19 -30.89 -18.12
C GLN A 95 -25.51 -30.13 -17.87
N LYS A 96 -25.78 -29.19 -18.80
CA LYS A 96 -26.99 -29.02 -19.64
C LYS A 96 -28.29 -29.74 -19.17
N ARG A 97 -29.33 -29.01 -18.77
CA ARG A 97 -30.50 -28.53 -19.57
C ARG A 97 -31.69 -28.17 -18.66
N GLN A 98 -32.28 -27.01 -18.98
CA GLN A 98 -33.68 -26.59 -18.93
C GLN A 98 -34.65 -27.18 -17.88
N THR A 99 -35.28 -26.29 -17.12
CA THR A 99 -36.67 -26.50 -16.64
C THR A 99 -37.44 -25.19 -16.78
N LYS A 100 -38.52 -25.28 -17.56
CA LYS A 100 -39.55 -24.25 -17.76
C LYS A 100 -40.54 -24.37 -16.60
N THR A 101 -40.75 -23.30 -15.85
CA THR A 101 -42.02 -23.10 -15.13
C THR A 101 -42.45 -21.66 -15.36
N GLU A 102 -43.57 -21.55 -16.06
CA GLU A 102 -44.29 -20.33 -16.41
C GLU A 102 -45.48 -20.27 -15.45
N ILE A 103 -45.64 -19.18 -14.68
CA ILE A 103 -46.92 -18.57 -14.27
C ILE A 103 -46.61 -17.12 -13.83
N THR A 104 -46.59 -16.27 -14.85
CA THR A 104 -47.36 -15.02 -14.97
C THR A 104 -47.76 -14.26 -13.70
N GLN A 105 -47.05 -13.17 -13.43
CA GLN A 105 -47.72 -11.87 -13.24
C GLN A 105 -47.01 -10.79 -14.07
N ARG A 106 -47.84 -9.90 -14.60
CA ARG A 106 -47.65 -9.13 -15.84
C ARG A 106 -46.55 -8.09 -15.74
N LEU A 107 -45.91 -7.90 -16.89
CA LEU A 107 -44.84 -6.95 -17.16
C LEU A 107 -45.38 -5.91 -18.19
N PRO A 108 -44.82 -4.69 -18.23
CA PRO A 108 -43.93 -4.41 -19.36
C PRO A 108 -42.71 -3.57 -18.94
N GLU A 109 -41.48 -4.11 -19.04
CA GLU A 109 -40.22 -3.35 -19.23
C GLU A 109 -38.92 -4.22 -19.41
N THR A 110 -38.98 -5.49 -19.81
CA THR A 110 -37.78 -6.38 -20.00
C THR A 110 -37.11 -6.31 -21.37
N THR A 111 -37.15 -5.18 -22.09
CA THR A 111 -36.31 -4.99 -23.30
C THR A 111 -35.08 -4.13 -23.00
N LYS A 112 -35.23 -3.09 -22.16
CA LYS A 112 -34.16 -2.12 -21.85
C LYS A 112 -32.94 -2.76 -21.17
N ASN A 113 -33.14 -3.76 -20.30
CA ASN A 113 -32.06 -4.37 -19.54
C ASN A 113 -31.07 -5.18 -20.40
N LYS A 114 -31.53 -5.84 -21.45
CA LYS A 114 -30.65 -6.64 -22.32
C LYS A 114 -29.82 -5.75 -23.24
N GLU A 115 -30.44 -4.70 -23.78
CA GLU A 115 -29.77 -3.70 -24.61
C GLU A 115 -28.71 -2.94 -23.81
N HIS A 116 -29.07 -2.47 -22.60
CA HIS A 116 -28.13 -1.76 -21.73
C HIS A 116 -26.91 -2.62 -21.36
N VAL A 117 -27.11 -3.91 -21.03
CA VAL A 117 -25.98 -4.82 -20.77
C VAL A 117 -25.09 -4.99 -22.00
N SER A 118 -25.69 -5.10 -23.19
CA SER A 118 -24.93 -5.20 -24.45
C SER A 118 -24.12 -3.93 -24.73
N ILE A 119 -24.72 -2.76 -24.54
CA ILE A 119 -24.06 -1.46 -24.73
C ILE A 119 -22.84 -1.32 -23.81
N VAL A 120 -22.99 -1.67 -22.53
CA VAL A 120 -21.90 -1.62 -21.55
C VAL A 120 -20.75 -2.57 -21.92
N GLU A 121 -21.04 -3.77 -22.41
CA GLU A 121 -20.01 -4.71 -22.88
C GLU A 121 -19.28 -4.19 -24.13
N SER A 122 -20.01 -3.63 -25.10
CA SER A 122 -19.43 -3.00 -26.29
C SER A 122 -18.56 -1.79 -25.94
N CYS A 123 -19.00 -0.97 -24.99
CA CYS A 123 -18.23 0.15 -24.45
C CYS A 123 -16.93 -0.31 -23.79
N PHE A 124 -17.01 -1.32 -22.92
CA PHE A 124 -15.83 -1.91 -22.31
C PHE A 124 -14.86 -2.49 -23.35
N ALA A 125 -15.37 -3.12 -24.40
CA ALA A 125 -14.53 -3.66 -25.47
C ALA A 125 -13.71 -2.56 -26.18
N ARG A 126 -14.32 -1.38 -26.41
CA ARG A 126 -13.64 -0.21 -27.00
C ARG A 126 -12.53 0.30 -26.09
N LEU A 127 -12.83 0.54 -24.80
CA LEU A 127 -11.84 0.97 -23.82
C LEU A 127 -10.71 -0.06 -23.65
N TRP A 128 -11.07 -1.35 -23.59
CA TRP A 128 -10.11 -2.44 -23.49
C TRP A 128 -9.19 -2.50 -24.70
N ALA A 129 -9.67 -2.17 -25.90
CA ALA A 129 -8.85 -2.13 -27.11
C ALA A 129 -7.83 -0.99 -27.06
N ALA A 130 -8.23 0.20 -26.62
CA ALA A 130 -7.38 1.39 -26.53
C ALA A 130 -6.27 1.27 -25.47
N PHE A 131 -6.50 0.55 -24.37
CA PHE A 131 -5.56 0.52 -23.25
C PHE A 131 -4.28 -0.30 -23.55
N PRO A 132 -3.05 0.18 -23.24
CA PRO A 132 -1.80 -0.48 -23.65
C PRO A 132 -1.63 -1.91 -23.11
N THR A 133 -1.93 -2.14 -21.83
CA THR A 133 -1.74 -3.46 -21.21
C THR A 133 -3.02 -4.31 -21.21
N LYS A 134 -2.86 -5.60 -21.51
CA LYS A 134 -3.98 -6.56 -21.57
C LYS A 134 -3.97 -7.53 -20.39
N LYS A 135 -3.96 -6.99 -19.16
CA LYS A 135 -3.92 -7.79 -17.92
C LYS A 135 -5.19 -7.65 -17.11
N SER A 136 -5.64 -8.75 -16.49
CA SER A 136 -6.75 -8.75 -15.51
C SER A 136 -8.12 -8.32 -16.06
N LYS A 137 -8.45 -8.66 -17.32
CA LYS A 137 -9.69 -8.27 -18.02
C LYS A 137 -10.97 -8.47 -17.20
N LYS A 138 -11.09 -9.61 -16.50
CA LYS A 138 -12.26 -9.94 -15.67
C LYS A 138 -12.45 -8.93 -14.53
N ASN A 139 -11.37 -8.55 -13.85
CA ASN A 139 -11.42 -7.58 -12.75
C ASN A 139 -11.67 -6.16 -13.27
N SER A 140 -11.08 -5.79 -14.41
CA SER A 140 -11.34 -4.49 -15.04
C SER A 140 -12.81 -4.34 -15.45
N LEU A 141 -13.38 -5.39 -16.07
CA LEU A 141 -14.80 -5.42 -16.45
C LEU A 141 -15.72 -5.24 -15.24
N ALA A 142 -15.45 -5.98 -14.16
CA ALA A 142 -16.25 -5.89 -12.93
C ALA A 142 -16.22 -4.46 -12.36
N LYS A 143 -15.04 -3.83 -12.28
CA LYS A 143 -14.90 -2.46 -11.78
C LYS A 143 -15.57 -1.44 -12.71
N PHE A 144 -15.41 -1.58 -14.02
CA PHE A 144 -16.05 -0.73 -15.03
C PHE A 144 -17.57 -0.75 -14.90
N LYS A 145 -18.19 -1.95 -14.78
CA LYS A 145 -19.63 -2.09 -14.55
C LYS A 145 -20.10 -1.40 -13.27
N CYS A 146 -19.31 -1.45 -12.20
CA CYS A 146 -19.65 -0.75 -10.95
C CYS A 146 -19.61 0.77 -11.13
N ILE A 147 -18.60 1.30 -11.83
CA ILE A 147 -18.46 2.74 -12.08
C ILE A 147 -19.62 3.23 -12.97
N VAL A 148 -19.90 2.55 -14.08
CA VAL A 148 -20.99 2.93 -15.00
C VAL A 148 -22.35 2.94 -14.30
N LYS A 149 -22.57 2.05 -13.32
CA LYS A 149 -23.80 2.06 -12.50
C LYS A 149 -23.89 3.23 -11.52
N ALA A 150 -22.75 3.75 -11.08
CA ALA A 150 -22.67 4.88 -10.15
C ALA A 150 -22.71 6.23 -10.88
N GLN A 151 -22.26 6.26 -12.14
CA GLN A 151 -22.27 7.48 -12.95
C GLN A 151 -23.67 7.85 -13.42
N SER A 152 -23.94 9.16 -13.46
CA SER A 152 -25.20 9.72 -13.97
C SER A 152 -25.17 9.92 -15.49
N GLU A 153 -23.99 9.86 -16.10
CA GLU A 153 -23.81 9.99 -17.55
C GLU A 153 -24.05 8.67 -18.29
N PRO A 154 -24.50 8.73 -19.56
CA PRO A 154 -24.67 7.53 -20.36
C PRO A 154 -23.34 6.79 -20.54
N PRO A 155 -23.36 5.44 -20.57
CA PRO A 155 -22.14 4.62 -20.66
C PRO A 155 -21.24 4.98 -21.84
N GLU A 156 -21.83 5.42 -22.95
CA GLU A 156 -21.09 5.78 -24.17
C GLU A 156 -20.25 7.04 -23.98
N VAL A 157 -20.80 8.08 -23.35
CA VAL A 157 -20.11 9.36 -23.12
C VAL A 157 -18.95 9.14 -22.16
N PHE A 158 -19.20 8.47 -21.04
CA PHE A 158 -18.16 8.13 -20.07
C PHE A 158 -17.03 7.31 -20.71
N THR A 159 -17.37 6.32 -21.54
CA THR A 159 -16.36 5.50 -22.22
C THR A 159 -15.54 6.30 -23.21
N ASN A 160 -16.17 7.21 -23.97
CA ASN A 160 -15.45 8.05 -24.92
C ASN A 160 -14.47 8.99 -24.21
N MET A 161 -14.88 9.57 -23.07
CA MET A 161 -13.99 10.37 -22.22
C MET A 161 -12.78 9.54 -21.76
N LEU A 162 -13.01 8.32 -21.26
CA LEU A 162 -11.91 7.44 -20.85
C LEU A 162 -10.98 7.06 -22.01
N CYS A 163 -11.52 6.77 -23.20
CA CYS A 163 -10.69 6.47 -24.36
C CYS A 163 -9.82 7.67 -24.74
N GLN A 164 -10.38 8.88 -24.73
CA GLN A 164 -9.65 10.11 -25.04
C GLN A 164 -8.54 10.40 -24.03
N ASP A 165 -8.80 10.21 -22.73
CA ASP A 165 -7.76 10.35 -21.69
C ASP A 165 -6.63 9.34 -21.93
N VAL A 166 -6.97 8.06 -22.14
CA VAL A 166 -5.98 7.00 -22.37
C VAL A 166 -5.13 7.31 -23.61
N GLU A 167 -5.75 7.72 -24.71
CA GLU A 167 -5.04 8.12 -25.93
C GLU A 167 -4.13 9.32 -25.67
N THR A 168 -4.59 10.31 -24.92
CA THR A 168 -3.80 11.50 -24.55
C THR A 168 -2.58 11.10 -23.73
N ARG A 169 -2.73 10.20 -22.73
CA ARG A 169 -1.61 9.72 -21.90
C ARG A 169 -0.60 8.90 -22.69
N VAL A 170 -1.07 8.09 -23.64
CA VAL A 170 -0.19 7.33 -24.56
C VAL A 170 0.57 8.28 -25.49
N ASN A 171 -0.12 9.27 -26.07
CA ASN A 171 0.49 10.26 -26.96
C ASN A 171 1.53 11.12 -26.22
N ASN A 172 1.24 11.49 -24.97
CA ASN A 172 2.14 12.22 -24.09
C ASN A 172 3.25 11.34 -23.51
N ARG A 173 3.27 10.03 -23.78
CA ARG A 173 4.25 9.07 -23.21
C ARG A 173 4.37 9.22 -21.69
N GLN A 174 3.24 9.34 -21.00
CA GLN A 174 3.23 9.56 -19.56
C GLN A 174 4.03 8.45 -18.86
N PHE A 175 4.97 8.84 -18.00
CA PHE A 175 5.90 7.91 -17.40
C PHE A 175 5.16 6.80 -16.63
N GLY A 176 5.48 5.55 -16.95
CA GLY A 176 4.89 4.37 -16.30
C GLY A 176 3.49 3.98 -16.77
N PHE A 177 2.85 4.76 -17.65
CA PHE A 177 1.52 4.43 -18.18
C PHE A 177 1.52 3.14 -19.02
N ASP A 178 2.58 2.90 -19.79
CA ASP A 178 2.74 1.70 -20.63
C ASP A 178 2.72 0.38 -19.84
N LYS A 179 3.08 0.43 -18.56
CA LYS A 179 3.09 -0.73 -17.65
C LYS A 179 1.87 -0.77 -16.74
N LEU A 180 1.06 0.29 -16.71
CA LEU A 180 -0.13 0.39 -15.88
C LEU A 180 -1.17 -0.62 -16.35
N HIS A 181 -1.96 -1.18 -15.42
CA HIS A 181 -3.06 -2.09 -15.74
C HIS A 181 -4.39 -1.34 -15.73
N LEU A 182 -5.33 -1.68 -16.63
CA LEU A 182 -6.64 -1.01 -16.69
C LEU A 182 -7.40 -1.10 -15.36
N THR A 183 -7.30 -2.23 -14.65
CA THR A 183 -7.91 -2.36 -13.31
C THR A 183 -7.38 -1.32 -12.33
N THR A 184 -6.08 -1.03 -12.35
CA THR A 184 -5.46 -0.02 -11.48
C THR A 184 -5.91 1.38 -11.88
N TYR A 185 -5.94 1.65 -13.19
CA TYR A 185 -6.45 2.91 -13.74
C TYR A 185 -7.89 3.18 -13.28
N LEU A 186 -8.76 2.18 -13.36
CA LEU A 186 -10.15 2.30 -12.94
C LEU A 186 -10.33 2.37 -11.41
N ASN A 187 -9.48 1.70 -10.65
CA ASN A 187 -9.56 1.70 -9.18
C ASN A 187 -9.14 3.03 -8.56
N GLN A 188 -8.18 3.70 -9.18
CA GLN A 188 -7.63 4.97 -8.71
C GLN A 188 -8.27 6.17 -9.39
N GLU A 189 -9.28 5.93 -10.23
CA GLU A 189 -10.01 6.98 -10.96
C GLU A 189 -9.08 7.95 -11.69
N ARG A 190 -8.04 7.39 -12.31
CA ARG A 190 -6.90 8.15 -12.84
C ARG A 190 -7.27 9.13 -13.95
N TRP A 191 -8.45 9.02 -14.54
CA TRP A 191 -8.96 10.03 -15.49
C TRP A 191 -9.19 11.40 -14.83
N ASN A 192 -9.25 11.45 -13.49
CA ASN A 192 -9.27 12.69 -12.72
C ASN A 192 -7.86 13.21 -12.38
N ASP A 193 -6.80 12.42 -12.63
CA ASP A 193 -5.43 12.87 -12.40
C ASP A 193 -5.04 13.89 -13.48
N ASP A 194 -4.36 14.96 -13.09
CA ASP A 194 -3.78 15.91 -14.04
C ASP A 194 -2.86 15.19 -15.05
N TYR A 195 -2.92 15.62 -16.31
CA TYR A 195 -1.97 15.14 -17.31
C TYR A 195 -0.60 15.71 -16.97
N GLU A 196 0.42 14.84 -16.92
CA GLU A 196 1.80 15.31 -17.00
C GLU A 196 2.00 15.85 -18.42
N ILE A 197 1.82 17.15 -18.58
CA ILE A 197 2.25 17.85 -19.78
C ILE A 197 3.77 17.70 -19.77
N ASN A 198 4.34 17.14 -20.84
CA ASN A 198 5.77 17.24 -21.10
C ASN A 198 6.12 18.72 -21.38
N HIS A 199 6.01 19.57 -20.36
CA HIS A 199 6.85 20.74 -20.31
C HIS A 199 8.24 20.20 -20.02
N SER A 200 9.14 20.37 -20.97
CA SER A 200 10.56 20.60 -20.66
C SER A 200 10.65 21.77 -19.66
N SER A 201 10.40 21.50 -18.38
CA SER A 201 10.43 22.45 -17.28
C SER A 201 10.73 21.67 -16.00
N THR A 202 12.01 21.39 -15.80
CA THR A 202 12.53 21.19 -14.46
C THR A 202 12.22 22.45 -13.64
N ALA A 203 11.46 22.26 -12.55
CA ALA A 203 11.05 23.25 -11.55
C ALA A 203 10.03 24.29 -12.07
N GLN A 204 8.81 24.39 -11.54
CA GLN A 204 8.52 24.72 -10.14
C GLN A 204 7.07 24.36 -9.79
N SER A 205 6.92 23.86 -8.56
CA SER A 205 5.66 23.62 -7.87
C SER A 205 4.91 24.95 -7.67
N SER A 206 3.64 24.93 -8.03
CA SER A 206 2.66 25.99 -7.78
C SER A 206 2.40 26.13 -6.27
N ASN A 207 2.98 27.17 -5.65
CA ASN A 207 2.42 27.75 -4.44
C ASN A 207 1.99 29.19 -4.73
N THR A 208 0.68 29.38 -4.84
CA THR A 208 0.01 30.63 -4.50
C THR A 208 0.46 31.09 -3.11
N THR A 209 1.05 32.29 -2.97
CA THR A 209 0.85 33.26 -1.87
C THR A 209 1.84 34.44 -1.98
N THR A 210 1.29 35.63 -2.25
CA THR A 210 1.82 37.00 -2.00
C THR A 210 3.27 37.34 -2.39
N GLY A 211 3.39 38.20 -3.41
CA GLY A 211 4.62 38.90 -3.74
C GLY A 211 5.09 39.82 -2.60
N SER A 212 6.37 39.66 -2.23
CA SER A 212 7.30 40.67 -1.69
C SER A 212 8.50 40.03 -0.98
N GLN A 213 8.46 38.73 -0.64
CA GLN A 213 9.56 38.05 0.09
C GLN A 213 10.57 37.30 -0.81
N ALA A 214 10.22 36.99 -2.06
CA ALA A 214 11.09 36.23 -2.96
C ALA A 214 12.48 36.89 -3.16
N ASN A 215 12.52 38.22 -3.20
CA ASN A 215 13.76 38.97 -3.42
C ASN A 215 14.77 38.84 -2.26
N ARG A 216 14.31 38.61 -1.01
CA ARG A 216 15.19 38.58 0.17
C ARG A 216 15.91 37.24 0.33
N VAL A 217 15.23 36.15 0.01
CA VAL A 217 15.81 34.79 0.05
C VAL A 217 16.81 34.60 -1.08
N GLU A 218 16.51 35.11 -2.27
CA GLU A 218 17.37 35.02 -3.43
C GLU A 218 18.64 35.87 -3.28
N GLN A 219 18.54 37.06 -2.69
CA GLN A 219 19.69 37.88 -2.30
C GLN A 219 20.55 37.21 -1.22
N HIS A 220 19.94 36.60 -0.21
CA HIS A 220 20.68 35.89 0.84
C HIS A 220 21.42 34.66 0.29
N ASN A 221 20.80 33.92 -0.63
CA ASN A 221 21.43 32.79 -1.29
C ASN A 221 22.59 33.24 -2.21
N ALA A 222 22.43 34.36 -2.92
CA ALA A 222 23.50 34.96 -3.72
C ALA A 222 24.68 35.41 -2.83
N GLU A 223 24.39 35.98 -1.66
CA GLU A 223 25.41 36.37 -0.68
C GLU A 223 26.13 35.15 -0.08
N LEU A 224 25.43 34.06 0.20
CA LEU A 224 26.03 32.79 0.64
C LEU A 224 26.93 32.19 -0.45
N LEU A 225 26.51 32.23 -1.73
CA LEU A 225 27.37 31.81 -2.85
C LEU A 225 28.60 32.69 -2.99
N ALA A 226 28.50 34.01 -2.80
CA ALA A 226 29.65 34.91 -2.85
C ALA A 226 30.62 34.67 -1.67
N ARG A 227 30.09 34.34 -0.50
CA ARG A 227 30.86 34.18 0.74
C ARG A 227 31.53 32.80 0.87
N TYR A 228 30.93 31.75 0.29
CA TYR A 228 31.39 30.36 0.42
C TYR A 228 31.62 29.63 -0.92
N GLY A 229 31.34 30.28 -2.05
CA GLY A 229 31.44 29.68 -3.39
C GLY A 229 32.84 29.74 -4.00
N HIS A 230 33.86 29.25 -3.30
CA HIS A 230 35.14 28.87 -3.91
C HIS A 230 35.75 27.66 -3.20
N THR A 231 35.29 26.46 -3.60
CA THR A 231 36.07 25.23 -3.45
C THR A 231 35.76 24.28 -4.62
N ALA A 232 36.11 24.71 -5.83
CA ALA A 232 36.32 23.78 -6.93
C ALA A 232 37.80 23.35 -6.87
N ALA A 233 38.04 22.14 -6.37
CA ALA A 233 39.36 21.52 -6.40
C ALA A 233 39.86 21.42 -7.86
N PRO A 234 41.06 21.90 -8.21
CA PRO A 234 41.57 21.78 -9.55
C PRO A 234 42.12 20.37 -9.78
N SER A 235 41.51 19.62 -10.70
CA SER A 235 42.09 18.42 -11.28
C SER A 235 43.32 18.81 -12.11
N GLY A 236 44.50 18.79 -11.49
CA GLY A 236 45.77 19.02 -12.16
C GLY A 236 46.30 17.74 -12.81
N GLN A 237 46.38 17.71 -14.13
CA GLN A 237 47.46 17.01 -14.83
C GLN A 237 48.78 17.77 -14.63
N PRO A 238 49.91 17.07 -14.58
CA PRO A 238 51.14 17.64 -15.11
C PRO A 238 51.79 16.71 -16.15
N ASN A 239 52.02 17.26 -17.34
CA ASN A 239 53.00 16.76 -18.29
C ASN A 239 54.23 17.69 -18.21
N PHE A 240 55.36 17.20 -17.71
CA PHE A 240 56.69 17.73 -18.03
C PHE A 240 57.74 16.61 -17.98
N ALA A 241 58.21 16.26 -19.18
CA ALA A 241 59.53 15.83 -19.64
C ALA A 241 60.38 14.75 -18.90
N PRO A 242 61.13 13.92 -19.66
CA PRO A 242 61.97 12.83 -19.17
C PRO A 242 63.44 13.28 -18.96
N GLU A 243 64.16 12.68 -18.01
CA GLU A 243 65.54 12.20 -18.18
C GLU A 243 66.14 11.60 -16.89
N CYS A 244 67.00 10.58 -17.11
CA CYS A 244 67.99 9.98 -16.20
C CYS A 244 67.45 9.34 -14.90
N GLY A 245 67.66 8.06 -14.59
CA GLY A 245 68.53 7.03 -15.12
C GLY A 245 68.76 6.00 -14.00
N GLY A 246 68.98 4.74 -14.36
CA GLY A 246 69.74 3.81 -13.52
C GLY A 246 68.96 2.77 -12.70
N LEU A 247 69.20 1.52 -13.12
CA LEU A 247 69.50 0.34 -12.29
C LEU A 247 68.35 -0.42 -11.59
N ASP A 248 67.97 -1.52 -12.26
CA ASP A 248 68.03 -2.93 -11.80
C ASP A 248 67.18 -3.42 -10.60
N PRO A 249 66.99 -4.76 -10.43
CA PRO A 249 65.70 -5.35 -10.11
C PRO A 249 65.74 -6.09 -8.75
N SER A 250 64.64 -6.72 -8.38
CA SER A 250 64.53 -7.69 -7.29
C SER A 250 64.95 -7.20 -5.90
N GLU A 251 64.02 -7.17 -4.95
CA GLU A 251 64.21 -7.93 -3.70
C GLU A 251 62.95 -7.95 -2.85
N VAL A 252 62.62 -9.16 -2.43
CA VAL A 252 61.79 -9.50 -1.28
C VAL A 252 62.67 -9.46 -0.03
N CYS A 253 62.17 -8.88 1.06
CA CYS A 253 62.36 -9.22 2.50
C CYS A 253 62.07 -7.95 3.32
N GLY A 254 61.50 -7.95 4.53
CA GLY A 254 61.50 -8.93 5.61
C GLY A 254 61.95 -8.20 6.91
N GLY A 255 61.40 -8.57 8.07
CA GLY A 255 61.85 -8.12 9.41
C GLY A 255 60.73 -7.44 10.22
N VAL A 256 59.95 -8.11 11.09
CA VAL A 256 60.23 -8.81 12.37
C VAL A 256 60.53 -7.83 13.54
N ARG A 257 59.96 -8.18 14.72
CA ARG A 257 60.16 -7.73 16.13
C ARG A 257 59.10 -6.74 16.64
N SER A 258 58.39 -6.88 17.77
CA SER A 258 58.40 -7.73 18.99
C SER A 258 56.96 -7.74 19.58
N GLU A 259 56.39 -8.81 20.14
CA GLU A 259 56.43 -9.20 21.59
C GLU A 259 56.16 -8.00 22.53
N VAL A 260 55.18 -7.93 23.44
CA VAL A 260 54.63 -8.90 24.41
C VAL A 260 53.31 -8.40 25.06
N ASP A 261 52.53 -9.39 25.51
CA ASP A 261 51.68 -9.50 26.71
C ASP A 261 50.33 -8.78 26.94
N LEU A 262 49.36 -9.67 27.16
CA LEU A 262 48.06 -9.54 27.81
C LEU A 262 48.20 -9.17 29.30
N GLN A 263 47.29 -8.36 29.83
CA GLN A 263 46.62 -8.64 31.11
C GLN A 263 45.38 -7.75 31.29
N GLY A 264 44.27 -8.39 31.63
CA GLY A 264 43.00 -7.75 31.91
C GLY A 264 42.98 -7.02 33.25
N THR A 265 42.09 -6.05 33.37
CA THR A 265 41.70 -5.46 34.64
C THR A 265 40.20 -5.55 34.80
N THR A 266 39.82 -6.28 35.84
CA THR A 266 38.48 -6.43 36.38
C THR A 266 37.99 -5.06 36.88
N ILE A 267 36.73 -4.71 36.64
CA ILE A 267 36.06 -3.62 37.36
C ILE A 267 35.06 -4.25 38.31
N ASP A 268 35.47 -4.23 39.57
CA ASP A 268 34.73 -4.60 40.76
C ASP A 268 33.79 -3.44 41.13
N LEU A 269 32.50 -3.72 41.33
CA LEU A 269 31.53 -2.78 41.89
C LEU A 269 30.70 -3.52 42.92
N ASP A 270 31.26 -3.59 44.13
CA ASP A 270 30.55 -3.91 45.36
C ASP A 270 30.50 -2.67 46.27
N SER A 271 29.52 -2.69 47.17
CA SER A 271 29.26 -1.82 48.32
C SER A 271 28.32 -0.61 48.13
N SER A 272 27.04 -0.90 48.40
CA SER A 272 26.27 -0.41 49.57
C SER A 272 26.39 1.06 49.98
N ASP A 273 25.28 1.81 50.04
CA ASP A 273 24.54 1.96 51.31
C ASP A 273 23.26 2.81 51.19
N PHE A 274 22.33 2.51 52.10
CA PHE A 274 21.05 3.15 52.42
C PHE A 274 21.11 4.67 52.60
N HIS A 275 20.01 5.38 52.27
CA HIS A 275 19.25 6.13 53.28
C HIS A 275 17.79 6.41 52.87
N ASP A 276 16.94 6.06 53.84
CA ASP A 276 15.55 6.39 54.08
C ASP A 276 15.36 7.89 54.38
N VAL A 277 14.36 8.54 53.79
CA VAL A 277 13.63 9.68 54.39
C VAL A 277 12.21 9.68 53.84
N GLY A 278 11.23 9.34 54.68
CA GLY A 278 9.82 9.61 54.43
C GLY A 278 9.44 11.06 54.71
N HIS A 279 8.42 11.55 54.00
CA HIS A 279 7.27 12.23 54.59
C HIS A 279 6.09 12.30 53.62
#